data_AF-A0A8B3LKL7-F1
#
_entry.id   AF-A0A8B3LKL7-F1
#
_cell.length_a   1.000
_cell.length_b   1.000
_cell.length_c   1.000
_cell.angle_alpha   90.00
_cell.angle_beta   90.00
_cell.angle_gamma   90.00
#
_symmetry.space_group_name_H-M   'P 1'
#
loop_
_entity.id
_entity.type
_entity.pdbx_description
1 polymer ?
#
loop_
_entity_poly.entity_id
_entity_poly.type
_entity_poly.pdbx_seq_one_letter_code
_entity_poly.pdbx_strand_id
1 'polypeptide(L)'
;FGAKDELLLATMRHILAELTIDMRRALQSAGTARQRVSAVVTVNFSDIQFQPETIAAWLAFYVEAQKSSALRRLLRVYARRLHSNLMSGLVGILPRAEADRAAEATAAMIDGLYIRRALKDGVPDAATAIALVEDYLETKLGERRKQ
;
A
#
# COMPACT_ATOMS: atom_id res chain seq x y z
N PHE A 1 30.44 -0.28 3.31
CA PHE A 1 29.07 0.26 3.10
C PHE A 1 28.21 -0.63 2.18
N GLY A 2 28.76 -1.36 1.19
CA GLY A 2 27.94 -2.18 0.25
C GLY A 2 27.13 -3.34 0.86
N ALA A 3 27.67 -4.08 1.84
CA ALA A 3 27.00 -5.25 2.40
C ALA A 3 25.66 -4.95 3.12
N LYS A 4 25.53 -3.76 3.73
CA LYS A 4 24.29 -3.34 4.40
C LYS A 4 23.19 -3.01 3.39
N ASP A 5 23.55 -2.32 2.31
CA ASP A 5 22.63 -1.95 1.24
C ASP A 5 22.17 -3.18 0.46
N GLU A 6 23.08 -4.13 0.24
CA GLU A 6 22.77 -5.42 -0.40
C GLU A 6 21.81 -6.26 0.44
N LEU A 7 22.04 -6.33 1.76
CA LEU A 7 21.13 -7.02 2.68
C LEU A 7 19.75 -6.36 2.68
N LEU A 8 19.66 -5.04 2.85
CA LEU A 8 18.38 -4.33 2.81
C LEU A 8 17.67 -4.51 1.46
N LEU A 9 18.40 -4.48 0.35
CA LEU A 9 17.84 -4.72 -0.98
C LEU A 9 17.27 -6.14 -1.10
N ALA A 10 17.97 -7.15 -0.60
CA ALA A 10 17.49 -8.53 -0.59
C ALA A 10 16.25 -8.68 0.30
N THR A 11 16.26 -8.11 1.51
CA THR A 11 15.12 -8.10 2.43
C THR A 11 13.90 -7.44 1.80
N MET A 12 14.05 -6.26 1.20
CA MET A 12 12.93 -5.56 0.57
C MET A 12 12.40 -6.28 -0.67
N ARG A 13 13.26 -6.96 -1.44
CA ARG A 13 12.78 -7.82 -2.54
C ARG A 13 11.93 -8.96 -2.03
N HIS A 14 12.32 -9.58 -0.92
CA HIS A 14 11.56 -10.65 -0.29
C HIS A 14 10.20 -10.14 0.21
N ILE A 15 10.19 -9.08 1.03
CA ILE A 15 8.95 -8.47 1.55
C ILE A 15 7.99 -8.08 0.42
N LEU A 16 8.49 -7.44 -0.64
CA LEU A 16 7.65 -7.03 -1.78
C LEU A 16 7.14 -8.21 -2.62
N ALA A 17 7.87 -9.33 -2.64
CA ALA A 17 7.43 -10.55 -3.30
C ALA A 17 6.26 -11.18 -2.51
N GLU A 18 6.37 -11.27 -1.19
CA GLU A 18 5.31 -11.76 -0.31
C GLU A 18 4.06 -10.86 -0.39
N LEU A 19 4.24 -9.54 -0.28
CA LEU A 19 3.16 -8.58 -0.45
C LEU A 19 2.47 -8.74 -1.80
N THR A 20 3.22 -9.02 -2.88
CA THR A 20 2.65 -9.29 -4.21
C THR A 20 1.82 -10.58 -4.21
N ILE A 21 2.25 -11.63 -3.53
CA ILE A 21 1.54 -12.91 -3.45
C ILE A 21 0.22 -12.70 -2.71
N ASP A 22 0.24 -12.05 -1.55
CA ASP A 22 -0.96 -11.82 -0.75
C ASP A 22 -1.95 -10.89 -1.46
N MET A 23 -1.43 -9.84 -2.10
CA MET A 23 -2.24 -8.96 -2.94
C MET A 23 -2.93 -9.71 -4.07
N ARG A 24 -2.22 -10.62 -4.76
CA ARG A 24 -2.82 -11.44 -5.83
C ARG A 24 -3.93 -12.34 -5.31
N ARG A 25 -3.70 -13.01 -4.17
CA ARG A 25 -4.72 -13.86 -3.53
C ARG A 25 -5.96 -13.06 -3.18
N ALA A 26 -5.79 -11.92 -2.50
CA ALA A 26 -6.90 -11.08 -2.09
C ALA A 26 -7.69 -10.53 -3.30
N LEU A 27 -6.99 -10.11 -4.36
CA LEU A 27 -7.62 -9.64 -5.60
C LEU A 27 -8.33 -10.75 -6.39
N GLN A 28 -7.92 -12.02 -6.26
CA GLN A 28 -8.63 -13.15 -6.87
C GLN A 28 -9.92 -13.50 -6.11
N SER A 29 -9.94 -13.30 -4.80
CA SER A 29 -11.13 -13.52 -3.96
C SER A 29 -12.14 -12.37 -4.00
N ALA A 30 -11.75 -11.19 -4.49
CA ALA A 30 -12.62 -10.02 -4.59
C ALA A 30 -13.60 -10.14 -5.77
N GLY A 31 -14.91 -10.24 -5.47
CA GLY A 31 -15.97 -10.43 -6.46
C GLY A 31 -16.46 -9.16 -7.15
N THR A 32 -16.15 -7.97 -6.63
CA THR A 32 -16.58 -6.70 -7.20
C THR A 32 -15.44 -5.68 -7.31
N ALA A 33 -15.59 -4.70 -8.20
CA ALA A 33 -14.64 -3.59 -8.35
C ALA A 33 -14.36 -2.88 -7.01
N ARG A 34 -15.40 -2.68 -6.17
CA ARG A 34 -15.25 -2.06 -4.85
C ARG A 34 -14.49 -2.95 -3.86
N GLN A 35 -14.81 -4.25 -3.83
CA GLN A 35 -14.11 -5.23 -3.00
C GLN A 35 -12.63 -5.34 -3.38
N ARG A 36 -12.29 -5.18 -4.67
CA ARG A 36 -10.89 -5.15 -5.11
C ARG A 36 -10.13 -3.99 -4.48
N VAL A 37 -10.73 -2.79 -4.42
CA VAL A 37 -10.09 -1.63 -3.77
C VAL A 37 -9.89 -1.90 -2.27
N SER A 38 -10.93 -2.38 -1.56
CA SER A 38 -10.80 -2.70 -0.14
C SER A 38 -9.77 -3.79 0.12
N ALA A 39 -9.68 -4.82 -0.73
CA ALA A 39 -8.67 -5.86 -0.62
C ALA A 39 -7.24 -5.28 -0.69
N VAL A 40 -7.00 -4.28 -1.55
CA VAL A 40 -5.70 -3.58 -1.59
C VAL A 40 -5.42 -2.87 -0.27
N VAL A 41 -6.41 -2.16 0.28
CA VAL A 41 -6.26 -1.46 1.56
C VAL A 41 -5.93 -2.46 2.68
N THR A 42 -6.74 -3.51 2.82
CA THR A 42 -6.57 -4.53 3.87
C THR A 42 -5.20 -5.20 3.82
N VAL A 43 -4.71 -5.58 2.64
CA VAL A 43 -3.42 -6.27 2.51
C VAL A 43 -2.25 -5.39 2.98
N ASN A 44 -2.27 -4.08 2.68
CA ASN A 44 -1.22 -3.15 3.11
C ASN A 44 -1.22 -2.89 4.63
N PHE A 45 -2.31 -3.23 5.33
CA PHE A 45 -2.42 -3.12 6.78
C PHE A 45 -2.51 -4.48 7.49
N SER A 46 -2.13 -5.58 6.82
CA SER A 46 -2.13 -6.91 7.42
C SER A 46 -1.09 -7.05 8.55
N ASP A 47 -1.29 -8.03 9.43
CA ASP A 47 -0.40 -8.30 10.56
C ASP A 47 1.07 -8.52 10.13
N ILE A 48 1.29 -9.07 8.94
CA ILE A 48 2.63 -9.26 8.34
C ILE A 48 3.32 -7.91 8.13
N GLN A 49 2.58 -6.89 7.67
CA GLN A 49 3.12 -5.55 7.45
C GLN A 49 3.47 -4.83 8.75
N PHE A 50 2.89 -5.26 9.87
CA PHE A 50 3.13 -4.70 11.20
C PHE A 50 4.06 -5.55 12.10
N GLN A 51 4.69 -6.60 11.55
CA GLN A 51 5.77 -7.26 12.29
C GLN A 51 6.95 -6.30 12.51
N PRO A 52 7.61 -6.33 13.68
CA PRO A 52 8.68 -5.38 14.01
C PRO A 52 9.79 -5.31 12.96
N GLU A 53 10.19 -6.44 12.40
CA GLU A 53 11.23 -6.55 11.38
C GLU A 53 10.78 -5.94 10.04
N THR A 54 9.52 -6.18 9.66
CA THR A 54 8.91 -5.60 8.45
C THR A 54 8.82 -4.09 8.56
N ILE A 55 8.39 -3.56 9.71
CA ILE A 55 8.36 -2.12 9.98
C ILE A 55 9.76 -1.52 9.87
N ALA A 56 10.74 -2.12 10.55
CA ALA A 56 12.12 -1.63 10.52
C ALA A 56 12.69 -1.62 9.10
N ALA A 57 12.40 -2.66 8.32
CA ALA A 57 12.83 -2.75 6.92
C ALA A 57 12.19 -1.67 6.05
N TRP A 58 10.88 -1.43 6.16
CA TRP A 58 10.18 -0.37 5.42
C TRP A 58 10.71 1.03 5.76
N LEU A 59 10.91 1.33 7.05
CA LEU A 59 11.43 2.63 7.48
C LEU A 59 12.86 2.85 6.99
N ALA A 60 13.73 1.85 7.12
CA ALA A 60 15.08 1.90 6.57
C ALA A 60 15.04 2.06 5.03
N PHE A 61 14.15 1.35 4.36
CA PHE A 61 14.00 1.40 2.91
C PHE A 61 13.63 2.79 2.40
N TYR A 62 12.68 3.49 3.05
CA TYR A 62 12.31 4.86 2.67
C TYR A 62 13.49 5.84 2.77
N VAL A 63 14.32 5.70 3.80
CA VAL A 63 15.51 6.54 3.97
C VAL A 63 16.58 6.20 2.94
N GLU A 64 16.92 4.91 2.79
CA GLU A 64 18.04 4.49 1.94
C GLU A 64 17.72 4.56 0.43
N ALA A 65 16.44 4.50 0.03
CA ALA A 65 16.02 4.74 -1.35
C ALA A 65 16.35 6.17 -1.86
N GLN A 66 16.60 7.12 -0.96
CA GLN A 66 17.06 8.46 -1.34
C GLN A 66 18.52 8.47 -1.80
N LYS A 67 19.33 7.50 -1.37
CA LYS A 67 20.78 7.45 -1.64
C LYS A 67 21.14 6.35 -2.65
N SER A 68 20.45 5.21 -2.60
CA SER A 68 20.72 4.05 -3.44
C SER A 68 19.81 4.00 -4.67
N SER A 69 20.40 4.00 -5.87
CA SER A 69 19.68 3.90 -7.14
C SER A 69 18.89 2.58 -7.28
N ALA A 70 19.44 1.49 -6.73
CA ALA A 70 18.80 0.17 -6.73
C ALA A 70 17.55 0.14 -5.85
N LEU A 71 17.65 0.65 -4.61
CA LEU A 71 16.51 0.76 -3.70
C LEU A 71 15.46 1.74 -4.24
N ARG A 72 15.88 2.87 -4.82
CA ARG A 72 14.96 3.82 -5.49
C ARG A 72 14.20 3.18 -6.64
N ARG A 73 14.85 2.30 -7.42
CA ARG A 73 14.17 1.54 -8.48
C ARG A 73 13.12 0.62 -7.88
N LEU A 74 13.43 -0.05 -6.78
CA LEU A 74 12.50 -0.94 -6.10
C LEU A 74 11.30 -0.18 -5.52
N LEU A 75 11.52 1.01 -4.94
CA LEU A 75 10.46 1.87 -4.43
C LEU A 75 9.50 2.31 -5.55
N ARG A 76 10.04 2.66 -6.72
CA ARG A 76 9.22 2.96 -7.91
C ARG A 76 8.39 1.74 -8.36
N VAL A 77 8.91 0.53 -8.24
CA VAL A 77 8.17 -0.69 -8.58
C VAL A 77 7.02 -0.91 -7.60
N TYR A 78 7.26 -0.76 -6.30
CA TYR A 78 6.21 -0.81 -5.28
C TYR A 78 5.10 0.21 -5.55
N ALA A 79 5.44 1.50 -5.70
CA ALA A 79 4.46 2.56 -5.90
C ALA A 79 3.59 2.31 -7.15
N ARG A 80 4.21 1.91 -8.27
CA ARG A 80 3.45 1.56 -9.50
C ARG A 80 2.55 0.34 -9.33
N ARG A 81 2.99 -0.68 -8.58
CA ARG A 81 2.17 -1.87 -8.30
C ARG A 81 0.98 -1.51 -7.43
N LEU A 82 1.19 -0.77 -6.35
CA LEU A 82 0.12 -0.29 -5.48
C LEU A 82 -0.92 0.50 -6.29
N HIS A 83 -0.47 1.49 -7.07
CA HIS A 83 -1.33 2.26 -7.96
C HIS A 83 -2.09 1.36 -8.95
N SER A 84 -1.41 0.43 -9.63
CA SER A 84 -2.06 -0.47 -10.61
C SER A 84 -3.10 -1.38 -9.96
N ASN A 85 -2.84 -1.85 -8.74
CA ASN A 85 -3.77 -2.69 -7.99
C ASN A 85 -5.03 -1.89 -7.62
N LEU A 86 -4.89 -0.66 -7.13
CA LEU A 86 -6.01 0.26 -6.86
C LEU A 86 -6.80 0.54 -8.14
N MET A 87 -6.11 0.87 -9.23
CA MET A 87 -6.72 1.12 -10.53
C MET A 87 -7.51 -0.09 -11.05
N SER A 88 -7.08 -1.31 -10.73
CA SER A 88 -7.80 -2.53 -11.14
C SER A 88 -9.22 -2.65 -10.55
N GLY A 89 -9.52 -1.91 -9.48
CA GLY A 89 -10.88 -1.76 -8.95
C GLY A 89 -11.49 -0.41 -9.35
N LEU A 90 -10.75 0.68 -9.18
CA LEU A 90 -11.29 2.05 -9.33
C LEU A 90 -11.80 2.36 -10.73
N VAL A 91 -11.20 1.83 -11.80
CA VAL A 91 -11.68 2.07 -13.17
C VAL A 91 -13.04 1.42 -13.48
N GLY A 92 -13.46 0.44 -12.66
CA GLY A 92 -14.80 -0.15 -12.73
C GLY A 92 -15.87 0.67 -12.00
N ILE A 93 -15.48 1.77 -11.35
CA ILE A 93 -16.37 2.62 -10.53
C ILE A 93 -16.33 4.07 -10.99
N LEU A 94 -15.15 4.55 -11.42
CA LEU A 94 -14.90 5.94 -11.80
C LEU A 94 -14.32 6.00 -13.23
N PRO A 95 -14.67 7.04 -14.03
CA PRO A 95 -13.88 7.50 -15.15
C PRO A 95 -12.38 7.52 -14.88
N ARG A 96 -11.60 7.15 -15.91
CA ARG A 96 -10.17 6.85 -15.79
C ARG A 96 -9.36 7.95 -15.10
N ALA A 97 -9.56 9.21 -15.45
CA ALA A 97 -8.82 10.34 -14.88
C ALA A 97 -9.12 10.55 -13.39
N GLU A 98 -10.32 10.21 -12.94
CA GLU A 98 -10.70 10.31 -11.54
C GLU A 98 -10.31 9.08 -10.74
N ALA A 99 -10.36 7.89 -11.36
CA ALA A 99 -9.77 6.69 -10.80
C ALA A 99 -8.28 6.88 -10.50
N ASP A 100 -7.55 7.53 -11.41
CA ASP A 100 -6.12 7.83 -11.25
C ASP A 100 -5.87 8.74 -10.04
N ARG A 101 -6.60 9.85 -9.94
CA ARG A 101 -6.53 10.76 -8.77
C ARG A 101 -6.91 10.07 -7.45
N ALA A 102 -7.94 9.23 -7.47
CA ALA A 102 -8.35 8.47 -6.30
C ALA A 102 -7.29 7.43 -5.91
N ALA A 103 -6.67 6.76 -6.88
CA ALA A 103 -5.61 5.79 -6.64
C ALA A 103 -4.37 6.45 -6.02
N GLU A 104 -3.96 7.61 -6.54
CA GLU A 104 -2.85 8.38 -5.98
C GLU A 104 -3.12 8.83 -4.54
N ALA A 105 -4.31 9.38 -4.28
CA ALA A 105 -4.69 9.82 -2.95
C ALA A 105 -4.79 8.66 -1.94
N THR A 106 -5.40 7.54 -2.35
CA THR A 106 -5.48 6.33 -1.52
C THR A 106 -4.10 5.74 -1.24
N ALA A 107 -3.20 5.68 -2.23
CA ALA A 107 -1.83 5.22 -2.03
C ALA A 107 -1.07 6.10 -1.02
N ALA A 108 -1.18 7.43 -1.15
CA ALA A 108 -0.57 8.37 -0.21
C ALA A 108 -1.12 8.22 1.21
N MET A 109 -2.43 7.98 1.37
CA MET A 109 -3.03 7.69 2.67
C MET A 109 -2.53 6.38 3.26
N ILE A 110 -2.40 5.32 2.46
CA ILE A 110 -1.87 4.03 2.91
C ILE A 110 -0.45 4.22 3.47
N ASP A 111 0.46 4.79 2.68
CA ASP A 111 1.86 4.98 3.09
C ASP A 111 1.95 5.89 4.33
N GLY A 112 1.18 6.99 4.36
CA GLY A 112 1.17 7.95 5.45
C GLY A 112 0.61 7.38 6.76
N LEU A 113 -0.49 6.63 6.70
CA LEU A 113 -1.08 5.97 7.86
C LEU A 113 -0.19 4.83 8.35
N TYR A 114 0.41 4.05 7.44
CA TYR A 114 1.36 3.01 7.78
C TYR A 114 2.50 3.56 8.63
N ILE A 115 3.17 4.63 8.17
CA ILE A 115 4.28 5.26 8.91
C ILE A 115 3.81 5.75 10.29
N ARG A 116 2.67 6.43 10.37
CA ARG A 116 2.13 6.94 11.65
C ARG A 116 1.81 5.83 12.65
N ARG A 117 1.34 4.67 12.16
CA ARG A 117 1.02 3.51 13.02
C ARG A 117 2.27 2.73 13.40
N ALA A 118 3.20 2.57 12.47
CA ALA A 118 4.48 1.92 12.69
C ALA A 118 5.35 2.63 13.75
N LEU A 119 5.20 3.95 13.90
CA LEU A 119 5.95 4.76 14.86
C LEU A 119 5.22 5.01 16.18
N LYS A 120 4.02 4.47 16.38
CA LYS A 120 3.25 4.66 17.60
C LYS A 120 3.69 3.64 18.66
N ASP A 121 3.82 4.07 19.91
CA ASP A 121 4.02 3.15 21.02
C ASP A 121 2.80 2.23 21.22
N GLY A 122 3.07 0.94 21.47
CA GLY A 122 2.05 -0.10 21.67
C GLY A 122 1.71 -0.88 20.41
N VAL A 123 0.65 -1.69 20.48
CA VAL A 123 0.22 -2.53 19.35
C VAL A 123 -0.32 -1.63 18.23
N PRO A 124 0.20 -1.74 17.00
CA PRO A 124 -0.31 -0.99 15.86
C PRO A 124 -1.80 -1.28 15.61
N ASP A 125 -2.63 -0.25 15.64
CA ASP A 125 -4.05 -0.36 15.34
C ASP A 125 -4.28 -0.21 13.82
N ALA A 126 -4.14 -1.35 13.14
CA ALA A 126 -4.40 -1.48 11.71
C ALA A 126 -5.87 -1.21 11.35
N ALA A 127 -6.81 -1.62 12.20
CA ALA A 127 -8.24 -1.50 11.94
C ALA A 127 -8.68 -0.05 11.79
N THR A 128 -8.20 0.84 12.65
CA THR A 128 -8.51 2.28 12.53
C THR A 128 -7.88 2.90 11.27
N ALA A 129 -6.70 2.42 10.83
CA ALA A 129 -6.10 2.90 9.58
C ALA A 129 -6.93 2.46 8.35
N ILE A 130 -7.36 1.21 8.32
CA ILE A 130 -8.26 0.68 7.29
C ILE A 130 -9.55 1.50 7.26
N ALA A 131 -10.21 1.69 8.42
CA ALA A 131 -11.45 2.45 8.51
C ALA A 131 -11.32 3.87 7.94
N LEU A 132 -10.23 4.59 8.25
CA LEU A 132 -9.99 5.93 7.71
C LEU A 132 -9.85 5.95 6.17
N VAL A 133 -9.19 4.94 5.59
CA VAL A 133 -9.06 4.83 4.12
C VAL A 133 -10.40 4.47 3.48
N GLU A 134 -11.15 3.55 4.10
CA GLU A 134 -12.47 3.14 3.62
C GLU A 134 -13.47 4.31 3.69
N ASP A 135 -13.50 5.10 4.77
CA ASP A 135 -14.36 6.29 4.89
C ASP A 135 -14.05 7.35 3.82
N TYR A 136 -12.76 7.56 3.53
CA TYR A 136 -12.35 8.43 2.42
C TYR A 136 -12.87 7.90 1.07
N LEU A 137 -12.70 6.59 0.82
CA LEU A 137 -13.17 5.96 -0.40
C LEU A 137 -14.70 6.06 -0.52
N GLU A 138 -15.44 5.76 0.55
CA GLU A 138 -16.91 5.88 0.55
C GLU A 138 -17.37 7.31 0.28
N THR A 139 -16.69 8.31 0.84
CA THR A 139 -16.99 9.72 0.55
C THR A 139 -16.76 10.03 -0.93
N LYS A 140 -15.59 9.66 -1.47
CA LYS A 140 -15.24 9.94 -2.87
C LYS A 140 -16.09 9.19 -3.89
N LEU A 141 -16.52 7.97 -3.56
CA LEU A 141 -17.37 7.17 -4.42
C LEU A 141 -18.85 7.51 -4.24
N GLY A 142 -19.27 7.91 -3.04
CA GLY A 142 -20.65 8.24 -2.66
C GLY A 142 -21.12 9.62 -3.12
N GLU A 143 -20.25 10.62 -3.19
CA GLU A 143 -20.54 11.93 -3.81
C GLU A 143 -21.04 11.79 -5.26
N ARG A 144 -20.69 10.69 -5.92
CA ARG A 144 -21.00 10.44 -7.32
C ARG A 144 -22.25 9.62 -7.60
N ARG A 145 -22.79 8.91 -6.60
CA ARG A 145 -24.13 8.27 -6.73
C ARG A 145 -25.27 9.29 -6.74
N LYS A 146 -24.99 10.55 -6.37
CA LYS A 146 -25.96 11.64 -6.25
C LYS A 146 -25.97 12.60 -7.45
N GLN A 147 -25.10 12.39 -8.44
CA GLN A 147 -25.04 13.14 -9.70
C GLN A 147 -25.48 12.25 -10.84
#